data_AF-A0A850GK60-F1
#
_entry.id   AF-A0A850GK60-F1
#
_cell.length_a   1.000
_cell.length_b   1.000
_cell.length_c   1.000
_cell.angle_alpha   90.00
_cell.angle_beta   90.00
_cell.angle_gamma   90.00
#
_symmetry.space_group_name_H-M   'P 1'
#
loop_
_entity.id
_entity.type
_entity.pdbx_description
1 polymer ?
#
loop_
_entity_poly.entity_id
_entity_poly.type
_entity_poly.pdbx_seq_one_letter_code
_entity_poly.pdbx_strand_id
1 'polypeptide(L)'
;MTSARALRRMHVGPFALIALLATCVGVAAIPEREVGASPGQGEDALDASHTPEHRAAMIEHQRVLSYPFPQVWPTAIRYLRIDRGFEVTDRDEEAGYILFEFDLEGDRQGSGSLEMFATEDSSGRPSVSVSVSTSAGPVHLPNAILDGLAAKVRAERGQPASPPKREEEPPPKQDDPEDDHSVPLMPAPLDP
;
A
#
# COMPACT_ATOMS: atom_id res chain seq x y z
N MET A 1 -60.22 30.84 5.82
CA MET A 1 -60.39 29.68 6.72
C MET A 1 -59.02 29.24 7.20
N THR A 2 -58.88 29.26 8.52
CA THR A 2 -57.66 29.18 9.33
C THR A 2 -57.22 27.73 9.52
N SER A 3 -55.91 27.43 9.41
CA SER A 3 -55.32 26.40 10.28
C SER A 3 -53.79 26.48 10.35
N ALA A 4 -53.36 26.90 11.52
CA ALA A 4 -52.00 26.81 12.04
C ALA A 4 -51.86 25.51 12.84
N ARG A 5 -50.70 24.85 12.77
CA ARG A 5 -50.24 23.78 13.67
C ARG A 5 -48.79 23.47 13.29
N ALA A 6 -47.82 23.24 14.16
CA ALA A 6 -47.58 23.53 15.56
C ALA A 6 -46.09 23.21 15.74
N LEU A 7 -45.32 24.09 16.39
CA LEU A 7 -43.94 23.83 16.79
C LEU A 7 -43.89 22.66 17.78
N ARG A 8 -42.94 21.73 17.60
CA ARG A 8 -42.40 20.91 18.70
C ARG A 8 -40.94 21.24 18.91
N ARG A 9 -40.67 21.99 19.98
CA ARG A 9 -39.39 21.97 20.69
C ARG A 9 -39.26 20.61 21.36
N MET A 10 -38.12 19.95 21.19
CA MET A 10 -37.68 18.91 22.12
C MET A 10 -36.39 19.34 22.82
N HIS A 11 -36.46 19.13 24.12
CA HIS A 11 -35.59 19.53 25.19
C HIS A 11 -34.54 18.44 25.36
N VAL A 12 -33.24 18.77 25.40
CA VAL A 12 -32.20 17.85 25.85
C VAL A 12 -31.46 18.53 26.98
N GLY A 13 -31.71 18.04 28.20
CA GLY A 13 -31.01 18.43 29.42
C GLY A 13 -29.77 17.58 29.66
N PRO A 14 -28.95 17.93 30.67
CA PRO A 14 -27.59 17.46 30.85
C PRO A 14 -27.49 16.26 31.81
N PHE A 15 -26.62 15.31 31.52
CA PHE A 15 -26.12 14.29 32.46
C PHE A 15 -24.59 14.38 32.43
N ALA A 16 -23.94 14.94 33.45
CA ALA A 16 -23.41 14.23 34.64
C ALA A 16 -22.36 13.18 34.24
N LEU A 17 -21.07 13.52 34.24
CA LEU A 17 -20.11 13.47 35.38
C LEU A 17 -20.03 12.07 36.02
N ILE A 18 -18.84 11.44 35.97
CA ILE A 18 -18.18 10.49 36.89
C ILE A 18 -17.05 9.82 36.05
N ALA A 19 -15.80 10.30 36.10
CA ALA A 19 -14.73 9.95 37.05
C ALA A 19 -14.39 8.46 37.10
N LEU A 20 -13.23 8.03 36.56
CA LEU A 20 -12.43 6.98 37.20
C LEU A 20 -10.95 6.92 36.75
N LEU A 21 -10.10 7.19 37.74
CA LEU A 21 -8.84 6.57 38.13
C LEU A 21 -7.65 6.43 37.16
N ALA A 22 -6.60 7.15 37.56
CA ALA A 22 -5.23 7.15 37.10
C ALA A 22 -4.44 5.89 37.53
N THR A 23 -3.64 5.42 36.58
CA THR A 23 -2.26 4.91 36.66
C THR A 23 -1.75 4.28 37.96
N CYS A 24 -1.31 3.01 37.87
CA CYS A 24 -0.10 2.53 38.56
C CYS A 24 0.59 1.45 37.72
N VAL A 25 1.88 1.70 37.50
CA VAL A 25 2.86 0.98 36.67
C VAL A 25 3.27 -0.34 37.34
N GLY A 26 3.30 -1.43 36.57
CA GLY A 26 3.81 -2.74 36.98
C GLY A 26 5.07 -3.09 36.20
N VAL A 27 6.17 -3.26 36.93
CA VAL A 27 7.57 -3.38 36.50
C VAL A 27 7.86 -4.68 35.74
N ALA A 28 8.67 -4.55 34.69
CA ALA A 28 9.20 -5.64 33.86
C ALA A 28 10.29 -6.45 34.59
N ALA A 29 10.28 -7.77 34.39
CA ALA A 29 11.37 -8.67 34.72
C ALA A 29 11.98 -9.21 33.42
N ILE A 30 13.24 -8.84 33.16
CA ILE A 30 14.06 -9.30 32.03
C ILE A 30 14.98 -10.41 32.57
N PRO A 31 14.96 -11.64 32.01
CA PRO A 31 16.03 -12.59 32.26
C PRO A 31 17.20 -12.37 31.30
N GLU A 32 18.39 -12.25 31.90
CA GLU A 32 19.71 -12.26 31.26
C GLU A 32 19.87 -13.47 30.33
N ARG A 33 20.41 -13.25 29.13
CA ARG A 33 20.92 -14.31 28.28
C ARG A 33 22.36 -14.02 27.89
N GLU A 34 23.18 -15.03 28.15
CA GLU A 34 24.63 -15.05 28.16
C GLU A 34 25.29 -14.66 26.83
N VAL A 35 26.42 -13.98 26.97
CA VAL A 35 27.39 -13.64 25.94
C VAL A 35 28.27 -14.86 25.67
N GLY A 36 28.27 -15.33 24.42
CA GLY A 36 29.25 -16.28 23.88
C GLY A 36 29.82 -15.76 22.56
N ALA A 37 31.03 -15.19 22.62
CA ALA A 37 31.94 -15.03 21.47
C ALA A 37 32.52 -16.43 21.11
N SER A 38 33.01 -16.82 19.92
CA SER A 38 33.62 -16.21 18.72
C SER A 38 33.94 -17.39 17.74
N PRO A 39 34.85 -17.33 16.73
CA PRO A 39 34.90 -16.59 15.45
C PRO A 39 35.02 -17.52 14.20
N GLY A 40 35.08 -16.93 12.99
CA GLY A 40 35.67 -17.57 11.77
C GLY A 40 34.80 -17.43 10.51
N GLN A 41 35.02 -16.41 9.68
CA GLN A 41 35.77 -16.44 8.40
C GLN A 41 34.98 -17.02 7.22
N GLY A 42 34.89 -16.25 6.13
CA GLY A 42 34.28 -16.66 4.87
C GLY A 42 33.83 -15.47 4.03
N GLU A 43 34.80 -14.69 3.59
CA GLU A 43 34.70 -13.77 2.45
C GLU A 43 34.23 -14.53 1.19
N ASP A 44 33.17 -14.04 0.53
CA ASP A 44 33.08 -14.10 -0.93
C ASP A 44 32.10 -13.05 -1.46
N ALA A 45 32.51 -12.46 -2.57
CA ALA A 45 31.97 -11.27 -3.17
C ALA A 45 30.89 -11.59 -4.22
N LEU A 46 30.01 -10.61 -4.47
CA LEU A 46 29.29 -10.36 -5.73
C LEU A 46 28.28 -11.43 -6.21
N ASP A 47 26.98 -11.16 -6.02
CA ASP A 47 26.04 -11.18 -7.15
C ASP A 47 24.78 -10.38 -6.84
N ALA A 48 24.40 -9.52 -7.78
CA ALA A 48 23.17 -8.77 -7.78
C ALA A 48 22.08 -9.63 -8.43
N SER A 49 21.20 -10.21 -7.63
CA SER A 49 19.92 -10.67 -8.12
C SER A 49 18.82 -10.38 -7.09
N HIS A 50 17.89 -9.52 -7.50
CA HIS A 50 16.60 -9.35 -6.84
C HIS A 50 15.93 -10.72 -6.75
N THR A 51 15.94 -11.30 -5.56
CA THR A 51 15.32 -12.58 -5.26
C THR A 51 13.96 -12.31 -4.58
N PRO A 52 12.82 -12.58 -5.24
CA PRO A 52 11.50 -12.34 -4.69
C PRO A 52 11.04 -13.49 -3.76
N GLU A 53 11.93 -14.08 -2.98
CA GLU A 53 11.62 -15.32 -2.22
C GLU A 53 11.26 -15.12 -0.73
N HIS A 54 11.27 -13.91 -0.19
CA HIS A 54 11.10 -13.69 1.26
C HIS A 54 9.86 -12.85 1.66
N ARG A 55 8.78 -12.80 0.86
CA ARG A 55 7.44 -12.47 1.40
C ARG A 55 6.74 -13.74 1.92
N ALA A 56 7.44 -14.48 2.77
CA ALA A 56 6.91 -15.66 3.42
C ALA A 56 5.77 -15.28 4.37
N ALA A 57 4.53 -15.42 3.88
CA ALA A 57 3.30 -15.70 4.60
C ALA A 57 3.08 -15.01 5.97
N MET A 58 3.27 -13.69 6.04
CA MET A 58 2.30 -12.90 6.82
C MET A 58 1.00 -12.89 6.02
N ILE A 59 -0.15 -13.04 6.69
CA ILE A 59 -1.44 -12.74 6.05
C ILE A 59 -1.42 -11.23 5.81
N GLU A 60 -0.88 -10.83 4.67
CA GLU A 60 -0.77 -9.45 4.27
C GLU A 60 -2.12 -9.06 3.67
N HIS A 61 -2.90 -8.28 4.41
CA HIS A 61 -4.13 -7.68 3.92
C HIS A 61 -3.78 -6.52 2.98
N GLN A 62 -3.19 -6.85 1.83
CA GLN A 62 -2.72 -5.89 0.82
C GLN A 62 -3.21 -6.28 -0.57
N ARG A 63 -3.47 -5.27 -1.40
CA ARG A 63 -3.84 -5.44 -2.81
C ARG A 63 -3.37 -4.28 -3.66
N VAL A 64 -2.95 -4.58 -4.89
CA VAL A 64 -2.68 -3.57 -5.92
C VAL A 64 -3.96 -3.29 -6.71
N LEU A 65 -4.35 -2.02 -6.81
CA LEU A 65 -5.44 -1.53 -7.65
C LEU A 65 -4.83 -0.79 -8.85
N SER A 66 -5.13 -1.24 -10.07
CA SER A 66 -4.65 -0.63 -11.33
C SER A 66 -5.35 0.69 -11.67
N TYR A 67 -5.42 1.60 -10.70
CA TYR A 67 -5.95 2.95 -10.85
C TYR A 67 -4.96 3.91 -10.20
N PRO A 68 -4.79 5.13 -10.73
CA PRO A 68 -3.86 6.10 -10.17
C PRO A 68 -4.34 6.62 -8.81
N PHE A 69 -3.41 7.00 -7.94
CA PHE A 69 -3.67 7.46 -6.57
C PHE A 69 -4.78 8.53 -6.45
N PRO A 70 -4.82 9.60 -7.28
CA PRO A 70 -5.88 10.61 -7.19
C PRO A 70 -7.29 10.10 -7.48
N GLN A 71 -7.43 8.90 -8.08
CA GLN A 71 -8.73 8.26 -8.26
C GLN A 71 -9.10 7.39 -7.07
N VAL A 72 -8.15 6.65 -6.50
CA VAL A 72 -8.39 5.70 -5.42
C VAL A 72 -8.63 6.42 -4.09
N TRP A 73 -7.82 7.43 -3.77
CA TRP A 73 -7.89 8.17 -2.50
C TRP A 73 -9.29 8.71 -2.16
N PRO A 74 -9.94 9.54 -3.00
CA PRO A 74 -11.28 10.06 -2.70
C PRO A 74 -12.35 8.96 -2.68
N THR A 75 -12.16 7.88 -3.46
CA THR A 75 -13.07 6.74 -3.46
C THR A 75 -12.94 5.91 -2.19
N ALA A 76 -11.74 5.74 -1.63
CA ALA A 76 -11.51 5.06 -0.35
C ALA A 76 -12.22 5.76 0.81
N ILE A 77 -12.08 7.09 0.90
CA ILE A 77 -12.79 7.88 1.92
C ILE A 77 -14.30 7.73 1.79
N ARG A 78 -14.83 7.80 0.55
CA ARG A 78 -16.27 7.66 0.30
C ARG A 78 -16.75 6.27 0.66
N TYR A 79 -16.01 5.25 0.25
CA TYR A 79 -16.33 3.86 0.54
C TYR A 79 -16.42 3.60 2.04
N LEU A 80 -15.42 4.03 2.82
CA LEU A 80 -15.43 3.87 4.28
C LEU A 80 -16.60 4.62 4.91
N ARG A 81 -16.80 5.90 4.57
CA ARG A 81 -17.81 6.74 5.25
C ARG A 81 -19.24 6.49 4.80
N ILE A 82 -19.47 6.33 3.50
CA ILE A 82 -20.80 6.30 2.90
C ILE A 82 -21.27 4.86 2.71
N ASP A 83 -20.45 4.03 2.06
CA ASP A 83 -20.85 2.66 1.74
C ASP A 83 -20.77 1.74 2.96
N ARG A 84 -19.78 1.96 3.85
CA ARG A 84 -19.59 1.16 5.06
C ARG A 84 -20.14 1.80 6.33
N GLY A 85 -20.37 3.11 6.31
CA GLY A 85 -20.85 3.86 7.49
C GLY A 85 -19.80 3.98 8.61
N PHE A 86 -18.52 3.78 8.29
CA PHE A 86 -17.43 3.89 9.25
C PHE A 86 -17.10 5.35 9.54
N GLU A 87 -16.68 5.64 10.77
CA GLU A 87 -16.19 6.94 11.15
C GLU A 87 -14.74 7.08 10.70
N VAL A 88 -14.41 8.09 9.90
CA VAL A 88 -13.02 8.42 9.57
C VAL A 88 -12.52 9.41 10.59
N THR A 89 -11.61 8.97 11.46
CA THR A 89 -11.10 9.74 12.61
C THR A 89 -9.91 10.62 12.23
N ASP A 90 -9.07 10.16 11.31
CA ASP A 90 -7.95 10.93 10.78
C ASP A 90 -7.60 10.51 9.34
N ARG A 91 -6.98 11.41 8.58
CA ARG A 91 -6.49 11.13 7.23
C ARG A 91 -5.41 12.11 6.81
N ASP A 92 -4.40 11.59 6.13
CA ASP A 92 -3.38 12.40 5.47
C ASP A 92 -3.11 11.83 4.07
N GLU A 93 -3.40 12.65 3.06
CA GLU A 93 -3.26 12.26 1.65
C GLU A 93 -1.81 12.17 1.22
N GLU A 94 -0.94 13.01 1.77
CA GLU A 94 0.49 13.03 1.45
C GLU A 94 1.19 11.83 2.06
N ALA A 95 0.87 11.50 3.31
CA ALA A 95 1.39 10.30 3.98
C ALA A 95 0.68 9.00 3.51
N GLY A 96 -0.48 9.11 2.87
CA GLY A 96 -1.19 7.98 2.27
C GLY A 96 -1.93 7.10 3.28
N TYR A 97 -2.46 7.64 4.39
CA TYR A 97 -3.18 6.84 5.38
C TYR A 97 -4.56 7.41 5.75
N ILE A 98 -5.46 6.52 6.15
CA ILE A 98 -6.78 6.82 6.71
C ILE A 98 -6.96 6.00 7.98
N LEU A 99 -7.24 6.65 9.10
CA LEU A 99 -7.66 6.00 10.33
C LEU A 99 -9.19 6.03 10.41
N PHE A 100 -9.77 4.91 10.83
CA PHE A 100 -11.22 4.79 10.92
C PHE A 100 -11.64 3.91 12.09
N GLU A 101 -12.89 4.08 12.50
CA GLU A 101 -13.54 3.31 13.54
C GLU A 101 -14.86 2.72 13.01
N PHE A 102 -15.24 1.58 13.57
CA PHE A 102 -16.42 0.84 13.15
C PHE A 102 -17.06 0.10 14.32
N ASP A 103 -18.37 -0.06 14.25
CA ASP A 103 -19.14 -0.73 15.28
C ASP A 103 -18.88 -2.24 15.26
N LEU A 104 -18.77 -2.80 16.46
CA LEU A 104 -18.76 -4.25 16.71
C LEU A 104 -20.08 -4.66 17.36
N GLU A 105 -20.30 -5.97 17.52
CA GLU A 105 -21.47 -6.45 18.27
C GLU A 105 -21.46 -5.93 19.72
N GLY A 106 -22.59 -5.34 20.12
CA GLY A 106 -22.79 -4.67 21.41
C GLY A 106 -22.39 -3.19 21.36
N ASP A 107 -21.99 -2.64 22.52
CA ASP A 107 -21.52 -1.25 22.64
C ASP A 107 -19.99 -1.13 22.45
N ARG A 108 -19.40 -2.04 21.65
CA ARG A 108 -17.95 -2.06 21.42
C ARG A 108 -17.62 -1.43 20.07
N GLN A 109 -16.48 -0.75 20.02
CA GLN A 109 -15.96 -0.11 18.82
C GLN A 109 -14.61 -0.71 18.46
N GLY A 110 -14.44 -1.02 17.19
CA GLY A 110 -13.16 -1.41 16.59
C GLY A 110 -12.51 -0.23 15.89
N SER A 111 -11.20 -0.29 15.73
CA SER A 111 -10.44 0.67 14.93
C SER A 111 -9.67 -0.02 13.83
N GLY A 112 -9.35 0.72 12.77
CA GLY A 112 -8.55 0.24 11.67
C GLY A 112 -7.77 1.35 10.99
N SER A 113 -6.78 0.93 10.21
CA SER A 113 -6.02 1.78 9.29
C SER A 113 -6.17 1.26 7.88
N LEU A 114 -6.22 2.18 6.93
CA LEU A 114 -6.07 1.90 5.51
C LEU A 114 -4.90 2.74 5.00
N GLU A 115 -3.91 2.09 4.42
CA GLU A 115 -2.70 2.73 3.90
C GLU A 115 -2.62 2.53 2.38
N MET A 116 -2.09 3.52 1.68
CA MET A 116 -2.04 3.59 0.23
C MET A 116 -0.71 4.16 -0.24
N PHE A 117 -0.07 3.45 -1.16
CA PHE A 117 1.17 3.88 -1.77
C PHE A 117 1.05 3.85 -3.29
N ALA A 118 1.47 4.90 -3.96
CA ALA A 118 1.59 4.90 -5.42
C ALA A 118 2.62 3.84 -5.85
N THR A 119 2.27 3.07 -6.87
CA THR A 119 3.10 1.98 -7.39
C THR A 119 2.81 1.77 -8.88
N GLU A 120 3.44 0.78 -9.48
CA GLU A 120 3.14 0.31 -10.82
C GLU A 120 2.67 -1.14 -10.74
N ASP A 121 1.69 -1.52 -11.57
CA ASP A 121 1.34 -2.93 -11.68
C ASP A 121 2.30 -3.68 -12.61
N SER A 122 2.10 -4.99 -12.74
CA SER A 122 2.93 -5.86 -13.60
C SER A 122 2.96 -5.46 -15.08
N SER A 123 2.08 -4.57 -15.52
CA SER A 123 2.04 -4.04 -16.88
C SER A 123 2.58 -2.61 -16.99
N GLY A 124 3.16 -2.06 -15.92
CA GLY A 124 3.68 -0.69 -15.87
C GLY A 124 2.59 0.38 -15.74
N ARG A 125 1.35 0.03 -15.37
CA ARG A 125 0.29 1.04 -15.18
C ARG A 125 0.44 1.71 -13.83
N PRO A 126 0.26 3.05 -13.74
CA PRO A 126 0.12 3.74 -12.46
C PRO A 126 -1.00 3.09 -11.63
N SER A 127 -0.63 2.64 -10.45
CA SER A 127 -1.44 1.81 -9.58
C SER A 127 -1.29 2.26 -8.13
N VAL A 128 -2.13 1.72 -7.25
CA VAL A 128 -2.03 1.95 -5.81
C VAL A 128 -1.95 0.62 -5.11
N SER A 129 -0.92 0.44 -4.29
CA SER A 129 -0.89 -0.61 -3.29
C SER A 129 -1.68 -0.16 -2.07
N VAL A 130 -2.77 -0.86 -1.76
CA VAL A 130 -3.64 -0.60 -0.61
C VAL A 130 -3.44 -1.71 0.42
N SER A 131 -3.20 -1.36 1.67
CA SER A 131 -3.24 -2.29 2.80
C SER A 131 -4.28 -1.87 3.83
N VAL A 132 -4.85 -2.83 4.54
CA VAL A 132 -5.85 -2.59 5.59
C VAL A 132 -5.48 -3.37 6.84
N SER A 133 -5.47 -2.70 7.99
CA SER A 133 -5.32 -3.34 9.29
C SER A 133 -6.50 -3.01 10.19
N THR A 134 -6.88 -3.92 11.08
CA THR A 134 -7.95 -3.70 12.06
C THR A 134 -7.51 -4.24 13.41
N SER A 135 -7.73 -3.48 14.48
CA SER A 135 -7.36 -3.85 15.85
C SER A 135 -8.30 -4.90 16.46
N ALA A 136 -9.54 -4.94 15.99
CA ALA A 136 -10.60 -5.82 16.48
C ALA A 136 -11.58 -6.20 15.35
N GLY A 137 -12.53 -7.08 15.68
CA GLY A 137 -13.61 -7.47 14.77
C GLY A 137 -13.39 -8.78 14.03
N PRO A 138 -14.26 -9.09 13.05
CA PRO A 138 -14.18 -10.34 12.30
C PRO A 138 -12.89 -10.42 11.48
N VAL A 139 -12.24 -11.59 11.50
CA VAL A 139 -10.96 -11.85 10.79
C VAL A 139 -11.05 -11.57 9.28
N HIS A 140 -12.24 -11.67 8.68
CA HIS A 140 -12.45 -11.43 7.26
C HIS A 140 -12.61 -9.95 6.90
N LEU A 141 -12.79 -9.06 7.88
CA LEU A 141 -13.15 -7.66 7.65
C LEU A 141 -12.11 -6.91 6.80
N PRO A 142 -10.79 -7.00 7.03
CA PRO A 142 -9.80 -6.33 6.19
C PRO A 142 -9.91 -6.72 4.71
N ASN A 143 -10.08 -8.02 4.44
CA ASN A 143 -10.26 -8.53 3.07
C ASN A 143 -11.58 -8.04 2.45
N ALA A 144 -12.67 -8.02 3.22
CA ALA A 144 -13.95 -7.49 2.77
C ALA A 144 -13.87 -5.98 2.43
N ILE A 145 -13.09 -5.21 3.20
CA ILE A 145 -12.82 -3.79 2.90
C ILE A 145 -12.06 -3.67 1.57
N LEU A 146 -11.00 -4.46 1.36
CA LEU A 146 -10.22 -4.45 0.12
C LEU A 146 -11.04 -4.87 -1.11
N ASP A 147 -11.88 -5.90 -0.98
CA ASP A 147 -12.77 -6.38 -2.05
C ASP A 147 -13.79 -5.32 -2.43
N GLY A 148 -14.49 -4.76 -1.43
CA GLY A 148 -15.50 -3.74 -1.68
C GLY A 148 -14.92 -2.42 -2.18
N LEU A 149 -13.72 -2.02 -1.72
CA LEU A 149 -13.03 -0.86 -2.27
C LEU A 149 -12.65 -1.08 -3.73
N ALA A 150 -12.09 -2.24 -4.09
CA ALA A 150 -11.75 -2.57 -5.47
C ALA A 150 -13.01 -2.58 -6.37
N ALA A 151 -14.12 -3.10 -5.87
CA ALA A 151 -15.40 -3.08 -6.57
C ALA A 151 -15.92 -1.63 -6.74
N LYS A 152 -15.83 -0.81 -5.70
CA LYS A 152 -16.27 0.59 -5.71
C LYS A 152 -15.47 1.43 -6.71
N VAL A 153 -14.15 1.32 -6.71
CA VAL A 153 -13.29 2.03 -7.68
C VAL A 153 -13.67 1.64 -9.10
N ARG A 154 -13.87 0.35 -9.38
CA ARG A 154 -14.33 -0.11 -10.69
C ARG A 154 -15.72 0.40 -11.06
N ALA A 155 -16.65 0.45 -10.11
CA ALA A 155 -18.00 0.97 -10.34
C ALA A 155 -17.99 2.47 -10.66
N GLU A 156 -17.13 3.26 -10.01
CA GLU A 156 -17.05 4.71 -10.22
C GLU A 156 -16.20 5.11 -11.44
N ARG A 157 -15.17 4.33 -11.78
CA ARG A 157 -14.18 4.69 -12.80
C ARG A 157 -14.26 3.84 -14.06
N GLY A 158 -15.00 2.73 -14.03
CA GLY A 158 -15.02 1.75 -15.11
C GLY A 158 -13.77 0.86 -15.10
N GLN A 159 -13.46 0.30 -16.27
CA GLN A 159 -12.29 -0.57 -16.44
C GLN A 159 -10.99 0.26 -16.28
N PRO A 160 -9.93 -0.29 -15.66
CA PRO A 160 -8.60 0.32 -15.65
C PRO A 160 -8.15 0.75 -17.04
N ALA A 161 -7.35 1.82 -17.12
CA ALA A 161 -6.76 2.25 -18.38
C ALA A 161 -5.94 1.10 -19.03
N SER A 162 -5.91 1.07 -20.37
CA SER A 162 -5.09 0.11 -21.09
C SER A 162 -3.62 0.21 -20.66
N PRO A 163 -2.90 -0.92 -20.57
CA PRO A 163 -1.48 -0.87 -20.25
C PRO A 163 -0.70 0.06 -21.18
N PRO A 164 0.32 0.77 -20.67
CA PRO A 164 1.21 1.53 -21.53
C PRO A 164 1.80 0.59 -22.58
N LYS A 165 1.87 1.07 -23.82
CA LYS A 165 2.53 0.31 -24.88
C LYS A 165 4.00 0.20 -24.50
N ARG A 166 4.47 -1.02 -24.25
CA ARG A 166 5.90 -1.29 -24.04
C ARG A 166 6.64 -0.79 -25.29
N GLU A 167 7.49 0.20 -25.13
CA GLU A 167 8.45 0.55 -26.18
C GLU A 167 9.37 -0.67 -26.32
N GLU A 168 9.30 -1.34 -27.47
CA GLU A 168 10.25 -2.40 -27.79
C GLU A 168 11.62 -1.75 -27.81
N GLU A 169 12.49 -2.18 -26.88
CA GLU A 169 13.88 -1.75 -26.90
C GLU A 169 14.44 -2.05 -28.30
N PRO A 170 15.10 -1.08 -28.94
CA PRO A 170 15.65 -1.29 -30.26
C PRO A 170 16.57 -2.52 -30.19
N PRO A 171 16.49 -3.44 -31.17
CA PRO A 171 17.30 -4.64 -31.15
C PRO A 171 18.77 -4.25 -30.95
N PRO A 172 19.53 -5.00 -30.12
CA PRO A 172 20.92 -4.70 -29.87
C PRO A 172 21.61 -4.55 -31.22
N LYS A 173 22.23 -3.38 -31.44
CA LYS A 173 23.04 -3.15 -32.63
C LYS A 173 24.08 -4.26 -32.64
N GLN A 174 24.00 -5.14 -33.63
CA GLN A 174 25.08 -6.07 -33.88
C GLN A 174 26.31 -5.21 -34.14
N ASP A 175 27.33 -5.36 -33.31
CA ASP A 175 28.64 -4.77 -33.56
C ASP A 175 29.12 -5.35 -34.89
N ASP A 176 29.02 -4.56 -35.95
CA ASP A 176 29.68 -4.86 -37.23
C ASP A 176 31.17 -4.92 -36.91
N PRO A 177 31.86 -6.06 -37.11
CA PRO A 177 33.30 -6.11 -36.94
C PRO A 177 33.93 -5.17 -37.97
N GLU A 178 34.56 -4.12 -37.45
CA GLU A 178 35.28 -3.14 -38.26
C GLU A 178 36.31 -3.83 -39.16
N ASP A 179 36.32 -3.35 -40.40
CA ASP A 179 37.17 -3.69 -41.54
C ASP A 179 38.68 -3.60 -41.19
N ASP A 180 39.27 -4.67 -40.66
CA ASP A 180 40.74 -4.79 -40.46
C ASP A 180 41.44 -5.32 -41.73
N HIS A 181 41.39 -4.53 -42.79
CA HIS A 181 42.18 -4.74 -44.01
C HIS A 181 43.09 -3.55 -44.31
N SER A 182 43.84 -3.12 -43.30
CA SER A 182 45.02 -2.25 -43.50
C SER A 182 46.24 -3.11 -43.78
N VAL A 183 46.34 -3.71 -44.97
CA VAL A 183 47.58 -4.38 -45.41
C VAL A 183 48.57 -3.29 -45.86
N PRO A 184 49.75 -3.12 -45.23
CA PRO A 184 50.73 -2.16 -45.70
C PRO A 184 51.26 -2.60 -47.08
N LEU A 185 51.11 -1.72 -48.07
CA LEU A 185 51.62 -1.90 -49.42
C LEU A 185 53.16 -2.00 -49.39
N MET A 186 53.71 -3.20 -49.57
CA MET A 186 55.17 -3.37 -49.73
C MET A 186 55.62 -2.80 -51.08
N PRO A 187 56.73 -2.04 -51.16
CA PRO A 187 57.25 -1.55 -52.43
C PRO A 187 57.93 -2.67 -53.23
N ALA A 188 57.82 -2.57 -54.55
CA ALA A 188 58.30 -3.56 -55.51
C ALA A 188 59.83 -3.75 -55.48
N PRO A 189 60.36 -4.96 -55.79
CA PRO A 189 61.79 -5.18 -55.91
C PRO A 189 62.33 -4.48 -57.16
N LEU A 190 63.47 -3.79 -57.01
CA LEU A 190 64.27 -3.30 -58.13
C LEU A 190 65.22 -4.41 -58.60
N ASP A 191 65.08 -4.80 -59.86
CA ASP A 191 66.00 -5.70 -60.58
C ASP A 191 67.40 -5.10 -60.75
N PRO A 192 68.44 -5.94 -60.70
CA PRO A 192 69.45 -5.91 -61.77
C PRO A 192 69.65 -7.26 -62.48
#